data_AF-A0A7K7QUL7-F1
#
_entry.id   AF-A0A7K7QUL7-F1
#
_cell.length_a   1.000
_cell.length_b   1.000
_cell.length_c   1.000
_cell.angle_alpha   90.00
_cell.angle_beta   90.00
_cell.angle_gamma   90.00
#
_symmetry.space_group_name_H-M   'P 1'
#
loop_
_entity.id
_entity.type
_entity.pdbx_description
1 polymer ?
#
loop_
_entity_poly.entity_id
_entity_poly.type
_entity_poly.pdbx_seq_one_letter_code
_entity_poly.pdbx_strand_id
1 'polypeptide(L)'
;KGMATSGKAGIPSGVMKALDPCQLKPDSTETERILTVLDETIVKLEITRLISRIIGSLERYARMLGPEIMSSLLEHQKLSMTVQDLLASPGDEETVRAVEQRLKCSLRNILRLFLANPLLYHGLKYEVPVKESPADVFIKAFMEFRDFTLERLLTSPDEEEEKIKFMKRISLQVEKNMETISALREELAAVIQTRDEEVNRKDKTIENLKTSMEALAKDCKAEIQQIMKEGEKQQKEDEKASQDRCARLKQDIQHLEVQFSALVLEHRASELVLMKEKCKAEREIHEWVQKYDIEMSEKQTTYEEIQPVYNEEKEQLSLLMEKHALLLQEYTAIEEERRMLKEKEEEAAREEARRNDAATCIQAFWKGFLVRSIYKAILKKGKGKGKGK
;
A
#
# COMPACT_ATOMS: atom_id res chain seq x y z
N LYS A 1 39.03 0.94 23.77
CA LYS A 1 40.01 -0.06 23.26
C LYS A 1 41.35 0.28 23.90
N GLY A 2 41.90 -0.64 24.69
CA GLY A 2 43.01 -0.37 25.62
C GLY A 2 44.27 0.13 24.92
N MET A 3 44.86 1.18 25.48
CA MET A 3 46.22 1.61 25.19
C MET A 3 47.17 0.50 25.63
N ALA A 4 47.69 -0.27 24.66
CA ALA A 4 48.83 -1.13 24.86
C ALA A 4 50.05 -0.23 25.12
N THR A 5 50.50 -0.19 26.37
CA THR A 5 51.77 0.40 26.76
C THR A 5 52.87 -0.30 25.97
N SER A 6 53.67 0.47 25.23
CA SER A 6 54.83 -0.04 24.49
C SER A 6 55.79 -0.65 25.51
N GLY A 7 55.89 -1.99 25.51
CA GLY A 7 56.92 -2.70 26.23
C GLY A 7 58.26 -2.14 25.79
N LYS A 8 58.96 -1.47 26.71
CA LYS A 8 60.33 -1.02 26.53
C LYS A 8 61.13 -2.30 26.28
N ALA A 9 61.47 -2.58 25.03
CA ALA A 9 62.26 -3.72 24.65
C ALA A 9 63.63 -3.56 25.32
N GLY A 10 63.78 -4.17 26.50
CA GLY A 10 65.07 -4.29 27.15
C GLY A 10 65.98 -5.04 26.19
N ILE A 11 67.13 -4.43 25.87
CA ILE A 11 68.19 -5.10 25.12
C ILE A 11 68.44 -6.44 25.82
N PRO A 12 68.37 -7.58 25.12
CA PRO A 12 68.53 -8.88 25.74
C PRO A 12 69.84 -8.91 26.54
N SER A 13 69.79 -9.35 27.80
CA SER A 13 70.97 -9.40 28.69
C SER A 13 72.19 -10.11 28.08
N GLY A 14 71.98 -11.01 27.11
CA GLY A 14 73.06 -11.66 26.35
C GLY A 14 73.80 -10.77 25.33
N VAL A 15 73.20 -9.68 24.85
CA VAL A 15 73.84 -8.71 23.94
C VAL A 15 74.79 -7.79 24.70
N MET A 16 74.46 -7.45 25.94
CA MET A 16 75.35 -6.68 26.82
C MET A 16 76.58 -7.50 27.24
N LYS A 17 76.42 -8.80 27.50
CA LYS A 17 77.54 -9.71 27.82
C LYS A 17 78.57 -9.87 26.70
N ALA A 18 78.22 -9.56 25.45
CA ALA A 18 79.15 -9.60 24.32
C ALA A 18 80.09 -8.38 24.28
N LEU A 19 79.87 -7.38 25.14
CA LEU A 19 80.69 -6.17 25.25
C LEU A 19 81.57 -6.16 26.50
N ASP A 20 81.40 -7.12 27.41
CA ASP A 20 82.24 -7.24 28.61
C ASP A 20 83.60 -7.86 28.24
N PRO A 21 84.72 -7.47 28.89
CA PRO A 21 86.00 -8.15 28.72
C PRO A 21 85.91 -9.62 29.13
N CYS A 22 86.58 -10.51 28.39
CA CYS A 22 86.54 -11.95 28.71
C CYS A 22 87.35 -12.28 29.98
N GLN A 23 88.38 -11.48 30.27
CA GLN A 23 89.20 -11.62 31.47
C GLN A 23 88.66 -10.76 32.60
N LEU A 24 88.49 -11.35 33.79
CA LEU A 24 88.01 -10.67 34.99
C LEU A 24 89.14 -10.31 35.97
N LYS A 25 90.38 -10.75 35.71
CA LYS A 25 91.55 -10.53 36.58
C LYS A 25 92.76 -10.13 35.74
N PRO A 26 93.61 -9.23 36.26
CA PRO A 26 94.85 -8.84 35.58
C PRO A 26 95.86 -9.99 35.64
N ASP A 27 96.18 -10.59 34.49
CA ASP A 27 97.14 -11.70 34.41
C ASP A 27 98.61 -11.22 34.34
N SER A 28 98.84 -9.91 34.24
CA SER A 28 100.15 -9.29 34.07
C SER A 28 100.58 -8.48 35.30
N THR A 29 101.83 -8.66 35.70
CA THR A 29 102.47 -7.88 36.78
C THR A 29 102.49 -6.39 36.50
N GLU A 30 102.58 -5.99 35.25
CA GLU A 30 102.54 -4.59 34.81
C GLU A 30 101.13 -4.01 34.97
N THR A 31 100.09 -4.79 34.67
CA THR A 31 98.69 -4.39 34.88
C THR A 31 98.40 -4.18 36.37
N GLU A 32 98.85 -5.11 37.22
CA GLU A 32 98.72 -4.95 38.69
C GLU A 32 99.48 -3.72 39.20
N ARG A 33 100.68 -3.43 38.68
CA ARG A 33 101.43 -2.21 39.03
C ARG A 33 100.70 -0.93 38.62
N ILE A 34 100.11 -0.90 37.43
CA ILE A 34 99.35 0.27 36.97
C ILE A 34 98.13 0.49 37.86
N LEU A 35 97.39 -0.58 38.19
CA LEU A 35 96.22 -0.48 39.06
C LEU A 35 96.58 -0.06 40.48
N THR A 36 97.65 -0.62 41.07
CA THR A 36 98.08 -0.24 42.42
C THR A 36 98.50 1.22 42.50
N VAL A 37 99.14 1.77 41.46
CA VAL A 37 99.43 3.21 41.38
C VAL A 37 98.13 4.03 41.34
N LEU A 38 97.14 3.61 40.54
CA LEU A 38 95.85 4.28 40.46
C LEU A 38 95.09 4.22 41.79
N ASP A 39 95.04 3.06 42.43
CA ASP A 39 94.39 2.86 43.73
C ASP A 39 95.08 3.70 44.83
N GLU A 40 96.42 3.74 44.85
CA GLU A 40 97.18 4.59 45.78
C GLU A 40 96.93 6.08 45.52
N THR A 41 96.80 6.49 44.25
CA THR A 41 96.46 7.89 43.92
C THR A 41 95.04 8.27 44.35
N ILE A 42 94.07 7.36 44.24
CA ILE A 42 92.71 7.57 44.77
C ILE A 42 92.79 7.81 46.28
N VAL A 43 93.50 6.94 47.01
CA VAL A 43 93.67 7.09 48.46
C VAL A 43 94.34 8.43 48.81
N LYS A 44 95.38 8.85 48.07
CA LYS A 44 96.03 10.16 48.27
C LYS A 44 95.08 11.34 48.03
N LEU A 45 94.22 11.26 47.02
CA LEU A 45 93.22 12.29 46.74
C LEU A 45 92.17 12.35 47.85
N GLU A 46 91.71 11.20 48.33
CA GLU A 46 90.78 11.12 49.45
C GLU A 46 91.40 11.69 50.75
N ILE A 47 92.66 11.36 51.06
CA ILE A 47 93.39 11.93 52.20
C ILE A 47 93.53 13.45 52.04
N THR A 48 93.91 13.93 50.86
CA THR A 48 94.08 15.38 50.60
C THR A 48 92.78 16.15 50.83
N ARG A 49 91.65 15.58 50.41
CA ARG A 49 90.32 16.14 50.69
C ARG A 49 90.01 16.17 52.20
N LEU A 50 90.40 15.13 52.95
CA LEU A 50 90.23 15.10 54.41
C LEU A 50 91.12 16.14 55.11
N ILE A 51 92.36 16.33 54.66
CA ILE A 51 93.32 17.31 55.21
C ILE A 51 92.72 18.71 55.22
N SER A 52 92.11 19.15 54.11
CA SER A 52 91.47 20.48 54.02
C SER A 52 90.37 20.70 55.07
N ARG A 53 89.74 19.63 55.56
CA ARG A 53 88.70 19.70 56.59
C ARG A 53 89.22 19.54 58.00
N ILE A 54 90.22 18.68 58.20
CA ILE A 54 90.88 18.45 59.48
C ILE A 54 91.61 19.73 59.94
N ILE A 55 92.26 20.45 59.01
CA ILE A 55 92.98 21.70 59.31
C ILE A 55 92.07 22.76 59.95
N GLY A 56 90.79 22.84 59.56
CA GLY A 56 89.83 23.79 60.15
C GLY A 56 89.37 23.45 61.58
N SER A 57 89.69 22.26 62.10
CA SER A 57 89.27 21.81 63.43
C SER A 57 90.28 20.84 64.06
N LEU A 58 91.56 21.21 63.99
CA LEU A 58 92.68 20.32 64.30
C LEU A 58 92.67 19.81 65.76
N GLU A 59 92.20 20.63 66.70
CA GLU A 59 92.07 20.27 68.13
C GLU A 59 91.15 19.06 68.37
N ARG A 60 90.11 18.91 67.54
CA ARG A 60 89.14 17.81 67.66
C ARG A 60 89.75 16.45 67.32
N TYR A 61 90.72 16.42 66.42
CA TYR A 61 91.35 15.19 65.91
C TYR A 61 92.75 14.94 66.49
N ALA A 62 93.21 15.79 67.42
CA ALA A 62 94.55 15.77 67.98
C ALA A 62 94.94 14.43 68.60
N ARG A 63 94.00 13.76 69.27
CA ARG A 63 94.23 12.44 69.90
C ARG A 63 94.44 11.33 68.88
N MET A 64 93.79 11.39 67.72
CA MET A 64 93.91 10.37 66.66
C MET A 64 95.14 10.59 65.80
N LEU A 65 95.45 11.84 65.45
CA LEU A 65 96.53 12.18 64.53
C LEU A 65 97.92 12.00 65.16
N GLY A 66 98.04 12.15 66.47
CA GLY A 66 99.33 12.08 67.15
C GLY A 66 100.24 13.29 66.87
N PRO A 67 101.31 13.48 67.65
CA PRO A 67 102.10 14.73 67.65
C PRO A 67 102.80 15.01 66.32
N GLU A 68 103.25 13.98 65.60
CA GLU A 68 104.01 14.10 64.35
C GLU A 68 103.14 14.59 63.18
N ILE A 69 101.95 14.02 63.02
CA ILE A 69 101.00 14.42 61.98
C ILE A 69 100.39 15.77 62.33
N MET A 70 100.11 16.03 63.61
CA MET A 70 99.62 17.32 64.10
C MET A 70 100.61 18.45 63.80
N SER A 71 101.90 18.25 64.11
CA SER A 71 102.94 19.22 63.79
C SER A 71 103.04 19.47 62.28
N SER A 72 103.00 18.39 61.48
CA SER A 72 103.05 18.50 60.02
C SER A 72 101.83 19.23 59.43
N LEU A 73 100.63 19.02 59.98
CA LEU A 73 99.40 19.70 59.57
C LEU A 73 99.38 21.17 59.98
N LEU A 74 99.90 21.52 61.17
CA LEU A 74 100.06 22.91 61.61
C LEU A 74 101.02 23.68 60.70
N GLU A 75 102.17 23.08 60.36
CA GLU A 75 103.11 23.66 59.41
C GLU A 75 102.48 23.80 58.02
N HIS A 76 101.69 22.82 57.57
CA HIS A 76 100.95 22.91 56.32
C HIS A 76 99.91 24.05 56.32
N GLN A 77 99.19 24.23 57.43
CA GLN A 77 98.22 25.32 57.59
C GLN A 77 98.89 26.69 57.54
N LYS A 78 100.01 26.87 58.26
CA LYS A 78 100.81 28.10 58.20
C LYS A 78 101.29 28.38 56.78
N LEU A 79 101.85 27.37 56.11
CA LEU A 79 102.29 27.51 54.71
C LEU A 79 101.11 27.85 53.79
N SER A 80 99.95 27.22 53.97
CA SER A 80 98.75 27.51 53.19
C SER A 80 98.28 28.96 53.38
N MET A 81 98.29 29.48 54.61
CA MET A 81 97.96 30.88 54.91
C MET A 81 98.97 31.83 54.26
N THR A 82 100.28 31.54 54.37
CA THR A 82 101.31 32.37 53.73
C THR A 82 101.19 32.41 52.21
N VAL A 83 100.81 31.30 51.56
CA VAL A 83 100.53 31.29 50.11
C VAL A 83 99.29 32.12 49.80
N GLN A 84 98.23 32.00 50.60
CA GLN A 84 96.99 32.76 50.40
C GLN A 84 97.21 34.28 50.56
N ASP A 85 98.03 34.69 51.53
CA ASP A 85 98.40 36.10 51.75
C ASP A 85 99.30 36.63 50.63
N LEU A 86 100.25 35.82 50.15
CA LEU A 86 101.13 36.18 49.04
C LEU A 86 100.40 36.21 47.68
N LEU A 87 99.31 35.47 47.51
CA LEU A 87 98.44 35.56 46.33
C LEU A 87 97.54 36.81 46.33
N ALA A 88 97.32 37.42 47.50
CA ALA A 88 96.52 38.64 47.65
C ALA A 88 97.35 39.94 47.53
N SER A 89 98.69 39.83 47.45
CA SER A 89 99.65 40.94 47.36
C SER A 89 100.56 40.75 46.13
N PRO A 90 101.04 41.81 45.44
CA PRO A 90 102.03 41.66 44.37
C PRO A 90 103.41 41.31 44.97
N GLY A 91 103.61 40.04 45.33
CA GLY A 91 104.88 39.49 45.81
C GLY A 91 105.78 38.96 44.68
N ASP A 92 107.08 38.87 44.93
CA ASP A 92 108.10 38.32 44.01
C ASP A 92 107.76 36.88 43.58
N GLU A 93 107.72 36.60 42.27
CA GLU A 93 107.37 35.28 41.72
C GLU A 93 108.27 34.14 42.25
N GLU A 94 109.55 34.43 42.54
CA GLU A 94 110.49 33.45 43.10
C GLU A 94 110.12 33.06 44.54
N THR A 95 109.61 34.02 45.32
CA THR A 95 109.18 33.77 46.70
C THR A 95 107.90 32.95 46.74
N VAL A 96 106.94 33.24 45.85
CA VAL A 96 105.70 32.46 45.69
C VAL A 96 106.04 31.01 45.30
N ARG A 97 106.90 30.82 44.31
CA ARG A 97 107.31 29.48 43.83
C ARG A 97 108.03 28.66 44.92
N ALA A 98 108.88 29.31 45.71
CA ALA A 98 109.57 28.65 46.82
C ALA A 98 108.61 28.21 47.94
N VAL A 99 107.63 29.05 48.30
CA VAL A 99 106.63 28.73 49.32
C VAL A 99 105.64 27.67 48.81
N GLU A 100 105.21 27.72 47.55
CA GLU A 100 104.41 26.67 46.92
C GLU A 100 105.13 25.32 46.92
N GLN A 101 106.44 25.31 46.63
CA GLN A 101 107.22 24.08 46.66
C GLN A 101 107.33 23.53 48.08
N ARG A 102 107.49 24.39 49.09
CA ARG A 102 107.45 23.99 50.51
C ARG A 102 106.07 23.45 50.91
N LEU A 103 104.98 24.05 50.43
CA LEU A 103 103.62 23.58 50.64
C LEU A 103 103.40 22.20 50.01
N LYS A 104 103.87 21.98 48.78
CA LYS A 104 103.86 20.67 48.11
C LYS A 104 104.67 19.62 48.88
N CYS A 105 105.88 19.97 49.34
CA CYS A 105 106.70 19.08 50.16
C CYS A 105 106.03 18.74 51.49
N SER A 106 105.39 19.71 52.14
CA SER A 106 104.60 19.52 53.36
C SER A 106 103.42 18.57 53.11
N LEU A 107 102.66 18.76 52.04
CA LEU A 107 101.57 17.84 51.67
C LEU A 107 102.08 16.42 51.39
N ARG A 108 103.19 16.28 50.64
CA ARG A 108 103.82 14.98 50.39
C ARG A 108 104.27 14.30 51.67
N ASN A 109 104.78 15.06 52.65
CA ASN A 109 105.18 14.53 53.94
C ASN A 109 103.95 14.01 54.71
N ILE A 110 102.87 14.80 54.76
CA ILE A 110 101.61 14.38 55.39
C ILE A 110 101.06 13.13 54.72
N LEU A 111 100.99 13.10 53.37
CA LEU A 111 100.53 11.93 52.63
C LEU A 111 101.36 10.68 52.94
N ARG A 112 102.70 10.79 53.05
CA ARG A 112 103.55 9.67 53.47
C ARG A 112 103.23 9.18 54.88
N LEU A 113 103.01 10.09 55.83
CA LEU A 113 102.67 9.74 57.21
C LEU A 113 101.30 9.04 57.30
N PHE A 114 100.32 9.52 56.53
CA PHE A 114 98.99 8.87 56.44
C PHE A 114 99.05 7.50 55.74
N LEU A 115 99.85 7.36 54.69
CA LEU A 115 100.01 6.08 53.98
C LEU A 115 100.82 5.06 54.79
N ALA A 116 101.77 5.51 55.62
CA ALA A 116 102.49 4.66 56.56
C ALA A 116 101.59 4.08 57.67
N ASN A 117 100.42 4.71 57.93
CA ASN A 117 99.42 4.22 58.86
C ASN A 117 98.01 4.17 58.23
N PRO A 118 97.70 3.14 57.42
CA PRO A 118 96.42 3.04 56.70
C PRO A 118 95.20 3.00 57.62
N LEU A 119 95.32 2.45 58.83
CA LEU A 119 94.23 2.36 59.80
C LEU A 119 93.79 3.75 60.30
N LEU A 120 94.75 4.67 60.44
CA LEU A 120 94.46 6.05 60.80
C LEU A 120 93.62 6.76 59.73
N TYR A 121 93.98 6.57 58.45
CA TYR A 121 93.20 7.09 57.33
C TYR A 121 91.76 6.56 57.34
N HIS A 122 91.59 5.24 57.47
CA HIS A 122 90.26 4.63 57.51
C HIS A 122 89.43 5.10 58.70
N GLY A 123 90.02 5.23 59.89
CA GLY A 123 89.33 5.79 61.07
C GLY A 123 88.88 7.23 60.87
N LEU A 124 89.75 8.10 60.33
CA LEU A 124 89.43 9.50 60.04
C LEU A 124 88.39 9.66 58.92
N LYS A 125 88.35 8.74 57.94
CA LYS A 125 87.35 8.74 56.87
C LYS A 125 85.92 8.64 57.40
N TYR A 126 85.71 7.91 58.51
CA TYR A 126 84.38 7.77 59.14
C TYR A 126 84.11 8.85 60.19
N GLU A 127 85.13 9.33 60.92
CA GLU A 127 84.95 10.32 61.98
C GLU A 127 84.81 11.77 61.48
N VAL A 128 85.44 12.10 60.35
CA VAL A 128 85.30 13.42 59.73
C VAL A 128 84.02 13.39 58.90
N PRO A 129 82.91 14.03 59.33
CA PRO A 129 81.73 14.14 58.47
C PRO A 129 82.18 14.89 57.22
N VAL A 130 81.95 14.40 56.00
CA VAL A 130 82.31 15.14 54.79
C VAL A 130 81.04 15.59 54.07
N LYS A 131 80.96 16.88 53.74
CA LYS A 131 79.94 17.45 52.85
C LYS A 131 80.52 17.37 51.44
N GLU A 132 79.66 17.17 50.43
CA GLU A 132 80.07 17.14 49.03
C GLU A 132 81.00 18.32 48.70
N SER A 133 82.23 17.98 48.35
CA SER A 133 83.28 18.91 47.92
C SER A 133 83.43 18.80 46.40
N PRO A 134 83.83 19.87 45.69
CA PRO A 134 84.24 19.76 44.29
C PRO A 134 85.31 18.67 44.05
N ALA A 135 86.12 18.34 45.05
CA ALA A 135 87.08 17.24 45.01
C ALA A 135 86.43 15.85 44.88
N ASP A 136 85.19 15.67 45.34
CA ASP A 136 84.47 14.39 45.25
C ASP A 136 84.11 14.04 43.81
N VAL A 137 83.77 15.04 42.99
CA VAL A 137 83.54 14.86 41.55
C VAL A 137 84.82 14.37 40.86
N PHE A 138 85.97 14.94 41.23
CA PHE A 138 87.26 14.54 40.70
C PHE A 138 87.67 13.13 41.16
N ILE A 139 87.50 12.80 42.44
CA ILE A 139 87.75 11.45 42.95
C ILE A 139 86.86 10.43 42.24
N LYS A 140 85.57 10.75 42.04
CA LYS A 140 84.64 9.89 41.30
C LYS A 140 85.06 9.69 39.85
N ALA A 141 85.37 10.77 39.12
CA ALA A 141 85.86 10.67 37.75
C ALA A 141 87.17 9.87 37.66
N PHE A 142 88.03 9.96 38.68
CA PHE A 142 89.27 9.19 38.74
C PHE A 142 89.04 7.71 39.06
N MET A 143 88.06 7.38 39.91
CA MET A 143 87.60 6.00 40.10
C MET A 143 87.04 5.41 38.80
N GLU A 144 86.20 6.18 38.09
CA GLU A 144 85.69 5.80 36.76
C GLU A 144 86.82 5.62 35.74
N PHE A 145 87.84 6.49 35.76
CA PHE A 145 89.04 6.33 34.94
C PHE A 145 89.85 5.08 35.28
N ARG A 146 89.96 4.75 36.57
CA ARG A 146 90.60 3.50 37.03
C ARG A 146 89.84 2.29 36.51
N ASP A 147 88.52 2.29 36.60
CA ASP A 147 87.68 1.18 36.11
C ASP A 147 87.74 1.05 34.59
N PHE A 148 87.70 2.17 33.86
CA PHE A 148 87.93 2.20 32.41
C PHE A 148 89.32 1.67 32.02
N THR A 149 90.35 2.07 32.76
CA THR A 149 91.72 1.61 32.52
C THR A 149 91.85 0.11 32.79
N LEU A 150 91.19 -0.40 33.83
CA LEU A 150 91.10 -1.83 34.09
C LEU A 150 90.42 -2.55 32.93
N GLU A 151 89.25 -2.10 32.50
CA GLU A 151 88.51 -2.70 31.38
C GLU A 151 89.37 -2.74 30.11
N ARG A 152 90.10 -1.65 29.83
CA ARG A 152 90.98 -1.56 28.66
C ARG A 152 92.22 -2.43 28.76
N LEU A 153 92.75 -2.66 29.96
CA LEU A 153 93.89 -3.56 30.20
C LEU A 153 93.47 -5.04 30.19
N LEU A 154 92.20 -5.33 30.44
CA LEU A 154 91.61 -6.68 30.39
C LEU A 154 91.06 -7.05 29.00
N THR A 155 90.93 -6.09 28.09
CA THR A 155 90.41 -6.31 26.74
C THR A 155 91.57 -6.60 25.77
N SER A 156 91.53 -7.75 25.11
CA SER A 156 92.49 -8.11 24.05
C SER A 156 92.22 -7.30 22.75
N PRO A 157 93.23 -7.00 21.91
CA PRO A 157 93.02 -6.39 20.60
C PRO A 157 92.00 -7.12 19.73
N ASP A 158 92.00 -8.46 19.78
CA ASP A 158 91.06 -9.29 19.01
C ASP A 158 89.63 -9.15 19.55
N GLU A 159 89.46 -9.09 20.88
CA GLU A 159 88.15 -8.87 21.53
C GLU A 159 87.59 -7.48 21.18
N GLU A 160 88.45 -6.46 21.14
CA GLU A 160 88.05 -5.10 20.74
C GLU A 160 87.58 -5.06 19.26
N GLU A 161 88.30 -5.75 18.36
CA GLU A 161 87.85 -5.89 16.98
C GLU A 161 86.51 -6.61 16.86
N GLU A 162 86.28 -7.65 17.66
CA GLU A 162 85.01 -8.38 17.69
C GLU A 162 83.86 -7.50 18.20
N LYS A 163 84.09 -6.70 19.27
CA LYS A 163 83.11 -5.71 19.76
C LYS A 163 82.76 -4.70 18.67
N ILE A 164 83.75 -4.18 17.94
CA ILE A 164 83.53 -3.25 16.83
C ILE A 164 82.72 -3.91 15.71
N LYS A 165 83.06 -5.13 15.30
CA LYS A 165 82.34 -5.89 14.25
C LYS A 165 80.89 -6.18 14.69
N PHE A 166 80.69 -6.53 15.96
CA PHE A 166 79.39 -6.78 16.56
C PHE A 166 78.52 -5.52 16.59
N MET A 167 79.06 -4.39 17.08
CA MET A 167 78.38 -3.10 17.06
C MET A 167 77.96 -2.71 15.64
N LYS A 168 78.85 -2.83 14.65
CA LYS A 168 78.52 -2.54 13.24
C LYS A 168 77.37 -3.40 12.72
N ARG A 169 77.35 -4.70 13.06
CA ARG A 169 76.26 -5.61 12.66
C ARG A 169 74.93 -5.19 13.30
N ILE A 170 74.94 -4.81 14.58
CA ILE A 170 73.76 -4.29 15.27
C ILE A 170 73.29 -2.99 14.63
N SER A 171 74.19 -2.03 14.38
CA SER A 171 73.83 -0.76 13.74
C SER A 171 73.17 -0.96 12.39
N LEU A 172 73.72 -1.84 11.54
CA LEU A 172 73.12 -2.18 10.25
C LEU A 172 71.75 -2.84 10.40
N GLN A 173 71.58 -3.72 11.40
CA GLN A 173 70.28 -4.34 11.67
C GLN A 173 69.26 -3.32 12.16
N VAL A 174 69.67 -2.38 13.02
CA VAL A 174 68.83 -1.29 13.52
C VAL A 174 68.39 -0.39 12.37
N GLU A 175 69.29 -0.05 11.45
CA GLU A 175 68.98 0.75 10.26
C GLU A 175 67.94 0.05 9.36
N LYS A 176 68.16 -1.23 9.02
CA LYS A 176 67.17 -2.03 8.27
C LYS A 176 65.82 -2.15 8.99
N ASN A 177 65.83 -2.33 10.31
CA ASN A 177 64.61 -2.36 11.11
C ASN A 177 63.91 -0.99 11.09
N MET A 178 64.66 0.11 11.09
CA MET A 178 64.11 1.46 11.04
C MET A 178 63.46 1.74 9.68
N GLU A 179 64.09 1.34 8.58
CA GLU A 179 63.54 1.42 7.23
C GLU A 179 62.23 0.62 7.10
N THR A 180 62.23 -0.64 7.57
CA THR A 180 61.02 -1.48 7.52
C THR A 180 59.90 -0.92 8.39
N ILE A 181 60.21 -0.38 9.58
CA ILE A 181 59.22 0.31 10.42
C ILE A 181 58.68 1.57 9.73
N SER A 182 59.54 2.34 9.03
CA SER A 182 59.11 3.53 8.27
C SER A 182 58.16 3.15 7.14
N ALA A 183 58.53 2.16 6.32
CA ALA A 183 57.70 1.67 5.21
C ALA A 183 56.33 1.17 5.71
N LEU A 184 56.31 0.36 6.78
CA LEU A 184 55.06 -0.13 7.36
C LEU A 184 54.20 1.00 7.95
N ARG A 185 54.81 2.06 8.49
CA ARG A 185 54.07 3.24 8.97
C ARG A 185 53.46 4.03 7.83
N GLU A 186 54.16 4.16 6.71
CA GLU A 186 53.65 4.81 5.50
C GLU A 186 52.49 4.02 4.88
N GLU A 187 52.62 2.69 4.76
CA GLU A 187 51.54 1.82 4.30
C GLU A 187 50.32 1.91 5.22
N LEU A 188 50.53 1.87 6.53
CA LEU A 188 49.45 2.01 7.51
C LEU A 188 48.75 3.37 7.37
N ALA A 189 49.50 4.45 7.18
CA ALA A 189 48.95 5.79 6.96
C ALA A 189 48.13 5.87 5.67
N ALA A 190 48.61 5.29 4.57
CA ALA A 190 47.91 5.24 3.30
C ALA A 190 46.58 4.46 3.38
N VAL A 191 46.58 3.31 4.09
CA VAL A 191 45.37 2.52 4.32
C VAL A 191 44.37 3.28 5.20
N ILE A 192 44.84 3.95 6.25
CA ILE A 192 43.99 4.79 7.10
C ILE A 192 43.35 5.91 6.28
N GLN A 193 44.12 6.62 5.46
CA GLN A 193 43.62 7.69 4.61
C GLN A 193 42.56 7.16 3.62
N THR A 194 42.84 6.05 2.94
CA THR A 194 41.89 5.46 1.97
C THR A 194 40.58 5.07 2.65
N ARG A 195 40.66 4.46 3.84
CA ARG A 195 39.48 4.14 4.66
C ARG A 195 38.71 5.41 5.03
N ASP A 196 39.38 6.46 5.47
CA ASP A 196 38.72 7.70 5.89
C ASP A 196 38.04 8.41 4.71
N GLU A 197 38.64 8.36 3.52
CA GLU A 197 38.01 8.83 2.29
C GLU A 197 36.76 8.01 1.91
N GLU A 198 36.80 6.69 2.09
CA GLU A 198 35.62 5.82 1.89
C GLU A 198 34.50 6.10 2.89
N VAL A 199 34.84 6.27 4.17
CA VAL A 199 33.88 6.62 5.22
C VAL A 199 33.23 7.96 4.89
N ASN A 200 34.02 8.98 4.57
CA ASN A 200 33.51 10.30 4.17
C ASN A 200 32.61 10.24 2.94
N ARG A 201 32.92 9.39 1.94
CA ARG A 201 32.03 9.17 0.79
C ARG A 201 30.70 8.54 1.21
N LYS A 202 30.74 7.50 2.05
CA LYS A 202 29.52 6.85 2.56
C LYS A 202 28.69 7.80 3.41
N ASP A 203 29.32 8.59 4.26
CA ASP A 203 28.64 9.57 5.11
C ASP A 203 27.92 10.64 4.28
N LYS A 204 28.56 11.18 3.23
CA LYS A 204 27.89 12.07 2.27
C LYS A 204 26.69 11.43 1.58
N THR A 205 26.81 10.14 1.23
CA THR A 205 25.72 9.40 0.60
C THR A 205 24.55 9.22 1.57
N ILE A 206 24.85 8.94 2.85
CA ILE A 206 23.86 8.84 3.92
C ILE A 206 23.15 10.19 4.14
N GLU A 207 23.88 11.30 4.17
CA GLU A 207 23.28 12.63 4.30
C GLU A 207 22.36 12.99 3.13
N ASN A 208 22.80 12.71 1.89
CA ASN A 208 21.98 12.93 0.70
C ASN A 208 20.70 12.07 0.71
N LEU A 209 20.79 10.81 1.15
CA LEU A 209 19.63 9.94 1.27
C LEU A 209 18.69 10.42 2.37
N LYS A 210 19.20 10.86 3.52
CA LYS A 210 18.38 11.43 4.60
C LYS A 210 17.61 12.67 4.14
N THR A 211 18.29 13.61 3.47
CA THR A 211 17.65 14.84 2.97
C THR A 211 16.61 14.53 1.88
N SER A 212 16.90 13.60 0.97
CA SER A 212 15.93 13.13 -0.03
C SER A 212 14.72 12.44 0.60
N MET A 213 14.92 11.63 1.64
CA MET A 213 13.81 10.98 2.36
C MET A 213 12.93 11.99 3.09
N GLU A 214 13.52 13.00 3.72
CA GLU A 214 12.78 14.07 4.39
C GLU A 214 11.98 14.92 3.40
N ALA A 215 12.58 15.25 2.24
CA ALA A 215 11.89 15.96 1.16
C ALA A 215 10.70 15.14 0.63
N LEU A 216 10.91 13.86 0.29
CA LEU A 216 9.85 12.96 -0.16
C LEU A 216 8.73 12.82 0.90
N ALA A 217 9.07 12.68 2.17
CA ALA A 217 8.07 12.60 3.24
C ALA A 217 7.23 13.88 3.35
N LYS A 218 7.85 15.05 3.17
CA LYS A 218 7.16 16.34 3.16
C LYS A 218 6.25 16.48 1.94
N ASP A 219 6.72 16.08 0.76
CA ASP A 219 5.96 16.13 -0.48
C ASP A 219 4.77 15.18 -0.44
N CYS A 220 4.97 13.91 -0.03
CA CYS A 220 3.89 12.95 0.18
C CYS A 220 2.84 13.47 1.16
N LYS A 221 3.27 14.11 2.25
CA LYS A 221 2.34 14.71 3.22
C LYS A 221 1.52 15.84 2.60
N ALA A 222 2.15 16.68 1.75
CA ALA A 222 1.45 17.75 1.05
C ALA A 222 0.45 17.20 0.02
N GLU A 223 0.83 16.18 -0.76
CA GLU A 223 -0.05 15.51 -1.71
C GLU A 223 -1.26 14.86 -1.02
N ILE A 224 -1.05 14.13 0.08
CA ILE A 224 -2.14 13.54 0.85
C ILE A 224 -3.10 14.62 1.34
N GLN A 225 -2.59 15.73 1.87
CA GLN A 225 -3.42 16.85 2.32
C GLN A 225 -4.20 17.50 1.18
N GLN A 226 -3.61 17.58 -0.03
CA GLN A 226 -4.29 18.10 -1.21
C GLN A 226 -5.42 17.16 -1.65
N ILE A 227 -5.14 15.86 -1.79
CA ILE A 227 -6.13 14.84 -2.16
C ILE A 227 -7.29 14.84 -1.17
N MET A 228 -7.02 14.93 0.14
CA MET A 228 -8.07 15.01 1.15
C MET A 228 -8.95 16.25 0.97
N LYS A 229 -8.36 17.43 0.75
CA LYS A 229 -9.12 18.68 0.55
C LYS A 229 -9.96 18.64 -0.73
N GLU A 230 -9.40 18.12 -1.82
CA GLU A 230 -10.12 17.95 -3.08
C GLU A 230 -11.26 16.93 -2.94
N GLY A 231 -11.00 15.81 -2.26
CA GLY A 231 -12.00 14.80 -1.95
C GLY A 231 -13.16 15.35 -1.09
N GLU A 232 -12.86 16.10 -0.03
CA GLU A 232 -13.89 16.76 0.80
C GLU A 232 -14.70 17.79 0.02
N LYS A 233 -14.06 18.54 -0.89
CA LYS A 233 -14.75 19.49 -1.76
C LYS A 233 -15.71 18.76 -2.70
N GLN A 234 -15.22 17.72 -3.38
CA GLN A 234 -16.03 16.92 -4.30
C GLN A 234 -17.20 16.27 -3.57
N GLN A 235 -16.97 15.71 -2.39
CA GLN A 235 -18.03 15.12 -1.57
C GLN A 235 -19.14 16.12 -1.27
N LYS A 236 -18.80 17.36 -0.87
CA LYS A 236 -19.79 18.40 -0.58
C LYS A 236 -20.59 18.80 -1.83
N GLU A 237 -19.92 18.88 -2.99
CA GLU A 237 -20.57 19.18 -4.26
C GLU A 237 -21.54 18.06 -4.67
N ASP A 238 -21.14 16.80 -4.53
CA ASP A 238 -21.96 15.63 -4.84
C ASP A 238 -23.15 15.48 -3.89
N GLU A 239 -22.94 15.71 -2.59
CA GLU A 239 -24.00 15.74 -1.59
C GLU A 239 -25.05 16.80 -1.93
N LYS A 240 -24.62 18.02 -2.26
CA LYS A 240 -25.53 19.09 -2.66
C LYS A 240 -26.28 18.74 -3.95
N ALA A 241 -25.58 18.25 -4.98
CA ALA A 241 -26.20 17.85 -6.23
C ALA A 241 -27.22 16.72 -6.03
N SER A 242 -26.92 15.77 -5.13
CA SER A 242 -27.83 14.69 -4.74
C SER A 242 -29.07 15.23 -4.01
N GLN A 243 -28.88 16.13 -3.04
CA GLN A 243 -29.98 16.80 -2.34
C GLN A 243 -30.90 17.56 -3.31
N ASP A 244 -30.33 18.30 -4.26
CA ASP A 244 -31.08 19.04 -5.28
C ASP A 244 -31.86 18.10 -6.23
N ARG A 245 -31.30 16.93 -6.58
CA ARG A 245 -32.01 15.90 -7.34
C ARG A 245 -33.17 15.31 -6.54
N CYS A 246 -32.93 14.95 -5.28
CA CYS A 246 -33.97 14.43 -4.39
C CYS A 246 -35.11 15.44 -4.18
N ALA A 247 -34.79 16.73 -4.04
CA ALA A 247 -35.78 17.79 -3.91
C ALA A 247 -36.67 17.90 -5.16
N ARG A 248 -36.06 17.86 -6.36
CA ARG A 248 -36.80 17.86 -7.64
C ARG A 248 -37.72 16.66 -7.78
N LEU A 249 -37.21 15.45 -7.55
CA LEU A 249 -38.03 14.24 -7.62
C LEU A 249 -39.20 14.26 -6.63
N LYS A 250 -38.99 14.81 -5.41
CA LYS A 250 -40.08 14.99 -4.45
C LYS A 250 -41.15 15.95 -4.95
N GLN A 251 -40.76 17.05 -5.61
CA GLN A 251 -41.71 17.98 -6.22
C GLN A 251 -42.49 17.32 -7.37
N ASP A 252 -41.81 16.54 -8.21
CA ASP A 252 -42.44 15.82 -9.32
C ASP A 252 -43.46 14.78 -8.81
N ILE A 253 -43.12 14.04 -7.75
CA ILE A 253 -44.04 13.09 -7.10
C ILE A 253 -45.29 13.84 -6.60
N GLN A 254 -45.11 14.93 -5.85
CA GLN A 254 -46.25 15.71 -5.32
C GLN A 254 -47.13 16.25 -6.46
N HIS A 255 -46.52 16.74 -7.53
CA HIS A 255 -47.24 17.24 -8.69
C HIS A 255 -48.04 16.11 -9.39
N LEU A 256 -47.42 14.94 -9.60
CA LEU A 256 -48.09 13.78 -10.19
C LEU A 256 -49.21 13.24 -9.30
N GLU A 257 -49.04 13.23 -7.98
CA GLU A 257 -50.10 12.85 -7.03
C GLU A 257 -51.32 13.76 -7.16
N VAL A 258 -51.11 15.08 -7.24
CA VAL A 258 -52.19 16.05 -7.44
C VAL A 258 -52.86 15.83 -8.79
N GLN A 259 -52.09 15.67 -9.87
CA GLN A 259 -52.64 15.41 -11.21
C GLN A 259 -53.47 14.11 -11.26
N PHE A 260 -52.95 13.04 -10.68
CA PHE A 260 -53.64 11.76 -10.60
C PHE A 260 -54.96 11.89 -9.82
N SER A 261 -54.94 12.58 -8.67
CA SER A 261 -56.14 12.81 -7.86
C SER A 261 -57.22 13.59 -8.63
N ALA A 262 -56.82 14.59 -9.43
CA ALA A 262 -57.72 15.36 -10.26
C ALA A 262 -58.35 14.50 -11.37
N LEU A 263 -57.55 13.71 -12.09
CA LEU A 263 -58.03 12.80 -13.12
C LEU A 263 -59.01 11.75 -12.57
N VAL A 264 -58.72 11.19 -11.39
CA VAL A 264 -59.64 10.24 -10.73
C VAL A 264 -61.00 10.89 -10.45
N LEU A 265 -61.02 12.14 -9.99
CA LEU A 265 -62.26 12.88 -9.74
C LEU A 265 -63.02 13.18 -11.04
N GLU A 266 -62.31 13.59 -12.09
CA GLU A 266 -62.89 13.85 -13.42
C GLU A 266 -63.52 12.59 -14.01
N HIS A 267 -62.78 11.47 -14.02
CA HIS A 267 -63.29 10.19 -14.49
C HIS A 267 -64.50 9.73 -13.70
N ARG A 268 -64.47 9.84 -12.36
CA ARG A 268 -65.62 9.50 -11.52
C ARG A 268 -66.85 10.36 -11.83
N ALA A 269 -66.66 11.65 -12.10
CA ALA A 269 -67.75 12.54 -12.51
C ALA A 269 -68.32 12.14 -13.88
N SER A 270 -67.45 11.83 -14.85
CA SER A 270 -67.87 11.37 -16.18
C SER A 270 -68.64 10.04 -16.14
N GLU A 271 -68.17 9.08 -15.31
CA GLU A 271 -68.83 7.79 -15.11
C GLU A 271 -70.24 7.99 -14.52
N LEU A 272 -70.39 8.86 -13.53
CA LEU A 272 -71.71 9.18 -12.96
C LEU A 272 -72.68 9.78 -13.98
N VAL A 273 -72.18 10.57 -14.94
CA VAL A 273 -73.01 11.09 -16.04
C VAL A 273 -73.45 9.96 -16.96
N LEU A 274 -72.52 9.12 -17.41
CA LEU A 274 -72.82 7.97 -18.28
C LEU A 274 -73.77 6.98 -17.60
N MET A 275 -73.61 6.70 -16.30
CA MET A 275 -74.54 5.85 -15.55
C MET A 275 -75.96 6.44 -15.52
N LYS A 276 -76.09 7.77 -15.35
CA LYS A 276 -77.40 8.43 -15.38
C LYS A 276 -78.04 8.35 -16.76
N GLU A 277 -77.27 8.53 -17.83
CA GLU A 277 -77.75 8.38 -19.21
C GLU A 277 -78.17 6.94 -19.51
N LYS A 278 -77.35 5.96 -19.11
CA LYS A 278 -77.69 4.54 -19.20
C LYS A 278 -79.02 4.24 -18.50
N CYS A 279 -79.20 4.67 -17.24
CA CYS A 279 -80.46 4.46 -16.51
C CYS A 279 -81.67 5.17 -17.15
N LYS A 280 -81.47 6.28 -17.88
CA LYS A 280 -82.55 6.92 -18.65
C LYS A 280 -82.92 6.07 -19.86
N ALA A 281 -81.94 5.66 -20.66
CA ALA A 281 -82.15 4.80 -21.82
C ALA A 281 -82.77 3.45 -21.42
N GLU A 282 -82.30 2.82 -20.34
CA GLU A 282 -82.88 1.57 -19.82
C GLU A 282 -84.35 1.74 -19.41
N ARG A 283 -84.71 2.88 -18.80
CA ARG A 283 -86.12 3.19 -18.47
C ARG A 283 -86.96 3.38 -19.73
N GLU A 284 -86.47 4.14 -20.71
CA GLU A 284 -87.16 4.34 -21.99
C GLU A 284 -87.39 3.00 -22.71
N ILE A 285 -86.39 2.12 -22.76
CA ILE A 285 -86.53 0.76 -23.33
C ILE A 285 -87.60 -0.01 -22.56
N HIS A 286 -87.59 0.02 -21.23
CA HIS A 286 -88.62 -0.63 -20.41
C HIS A 286 -90.02 -0.12 -20.72
N GLU A 287 -90.19 1.20 -20.88
CA GLU A 287 -91.46 1.82 -21.27
C GLU A 287 -91.92 1.36 -22.66
N TRP A 288 -91.01 1.26 -23.64
CA TRP A 288 -91.33 0.75 -24.98
C TRP A 288 -91.71 -0.73 -24.96
N VAL A 289 -91.00 -1.56 -24.19
CA VAL A 289 -91.34 -2.98 -24.01
C VAL A 289 -92.72 -3.12 -23.38
N GLN A 290 -93.03 -2.37 -22.32
CA GLN A 290 -94.35 -2.40 -21.69
C GLN A 290 -95.47 -2.00 -22.65
N LYS A 291 -95.27 -0.94 -23.46
CA LYS A 291 -96.25 -0.54 -24.48
C LYS A 291 -96.46 -1.65 -25.51
N TYR A 292 -95.37 -2.26 -25.99
CA TYR A 292 -95.44 -3.37 -26.93
C TYR A 292 -96.19 -4.57 -26.33
N ASP A 293 -95.89 -4.96 -25.10
CA ASP A 293 -96.56 -6.08 -24.42
C ASP A 293 -98.06 -5.81 -24.25
N ILE A 294 -98.46 -4.58 -23.90
CA ILE A 294 -99.88 -4.18 -23.80
C ILE A 294 -100.56 -4.26 -25.18
N GLU A 295 -99.99 -3.62 -26.21
CA GLU A 295 -100.58 -3.62 -27.56
C GLU A 295 -100.65 -5.04 -28.14
N MET A 296 -99.63 -5.87 -27.93
CA MET A 296 -99.64 -7.27 -28.36
C MET A 296 -100.67 -8.08 -27.61
N SER A 297 -100.85 -7.85 -26.30
CA SER A 297 -101.91 -8.47 -25.51
C SER A 297 -103.30 -8.08 -26.02
N GLU A 298 -103.55 -6.80 -26.30
CA GLU A 298 -104.83 -6.32 -26.85
C GLU A 298 -105.11 -6.89 -28.25
N LYS A 299 -104.09 -6.97 -29.10
CA LYS A 299 -104.20 -7.63 -30.41
C LYS A 299 -104.48 -9.12 -30.28
N GLN A 300 -103.86 -9.78 -29.31
CA GLN A 300 -104.09 -11.19 -29.04
C GLN A 300 -105.52 -11.42 -28.53
N THR A 301 -106.03 -10.60 -27.62
CA THR A 301 -107.42 -10.71 -27.14
C THR A 301 -108.42 -10.47 -28.25
N THR A 302 -108.22 -9.44 -29.08
CA THR A 302 -109.12 -9.17 -30.22
C THR A 302 -109.08 -10.28 -31.27
N TYR A 303 -107.90 -10.87 -31.52
CA TYR A 303 -107.78 -12.05 -32.37
C TYR A 303 -108.55 -13.25 -31.77
N GLU A 304 -108.37 -13.52 -30.47
CA GLU A 304 -109.07 -14.58 -29.75
C GLU A 304 -110.59 -14.37 -29.71
N GLU A 305 -111.08 -13.13 -29.71
CA GLU A 305 -112.51 -12.79 -29.81
C GLU A 305 -113.07 -13.00 -31.24
N ILE A 306 -112.33 -12.63 -32.28
CA ILE A 306 -112.76 -12.75 -33.68
C ILE A 306 -112.68 -14.20 -34.17
N GLN A 307 -111.68 -14.96 -33.73
CA GLN A 307 -111.45 -16.34 -34.18
C GLN A 307 -112.68 -17.26 -34.03
N PRO A 308 -113.41 -17.31 -32.91
CA PRO A 308 -114.62 -18.13 -32.79
C PRO A 308 -115.72 -17.66 -33.75
N VAL A 309 -115.94 -16.34 -33.88
CA VAL A 309 -116.94 -15.79 -34.82
C VAL A 309 -116.59 -16.16 -36.26
N TYR A 310 -115.33 -15.99 -36.66
CA TYR A 310 -114.85 -16.41 -37.98
C TYR A 310 -115.07 -17.91 -38.23
N ASN A 311 -114.80 -18.75 -37.22
CA ASN A 311 -115.02 -20.19 -37.33
C ASN A 311 -116.51 -20.51 -37.50
N GLU A 312 -117.38 -19.86 -36.73
CA GLU A 312 -118.84 -20.00 -36.86
C GLU A 312 -119.34 -19.52 -38.23
N GLU A 313 -118.92 -18.34 -38.70
CA GLU A 313 -119.27 -17.83 -40.02
C GLU A 313 -118.77 -18.76 -41.15
N LYS A 314 -117.59 -19.34 -40.99
CA LYS A 314 -117.03 -20.31 -41.94
C LYS A 314 -117.88 -21.58 -42.01
N GLU A 315 -118.32 -22.10 -40.87
CA GLU A 315 -119.25 -23.24 -40.80
C GLU A 315 -120.63 -22.90 -41.40
N GLN A 316 -121.15 -21.71 -41.10
CA GLN A 316 -122.39 -21.23 -41.70
C GLN A 316 -122.28 -21.09 -43.22
N LEU A 317 -121.16 -20.55 -43.72
CA LEU A 317 -120.90 -20.42 -45.15
C LEU A 317 -120.84 -21.79 -45.82
N SER A 318 -120.16 -22.78 -45.21
CA SER A 318 -120.13 -24.13 -45.77
C SER A 318 -121.53 -24.75 -45.84
N LEU A 319 -122.34 -24.59 -44.79
CA LEU A 319 -123.75 -25.04 -44.80
C LEU A 319 -124.57 -24.33 -45.88
N LEU A 320 -124.36 -23.03 -46.08
CA LEU A 320 -125.06 -22.26 -47.10
C LEU A 320 -124.64 -22.67 -48.51
N MET A 321 -123.34 -22.92 -48.74
CA MET A 321 -122.82 -23.43 -50.00
C MET A 321 -123.38 -24.81 -50.34
N GLU A 322 -123.49 -25.71 -49.36
CA GLU A 322 -124.16 -27.00 -49.53
C GLU A 322 -125.63 -26.83 -49.92
N LYS A 323 -126.37 -25.97 -49.21
CA LYS A 323 -127.77 -25.66 -49.55
C LYS A 323 -127.91 -25.06 -50.96
N HIS A 324 -127.03 -24.14 -51.33
CA HIS A 324 -127.03 -23.52 -52.67
C HIS A 324 -126.71 -24.56 -53.76
N ALA A 325 -125.79 -25.49 -53.51
CA ALA A 325 -125.51 -26.58 -54.43
C ALA A 325 -126.73 -27.48 -54.65
N LEU A 326 -127.47 -27.81 -53.58
CA LEU A 326 -128.73 -28.54 -53.68
C LEU A 326 -129.80 -27.75 -54.45
N LEU A 327 -129.99 -26.47 -54.13
CA LEU A 327 -130.92 -25.58 -54.84
C LEU A 327 -130.59 -25.45 -56.33
N LEU A 328 -129.31 -25.39 -56.71
CA LEU A 328 -128.90 -25.40 -58.11
C LEU A 328 -129.24 -26.72 -58.82
N GLN A 329 -129.06 -27.86 -58.14
CA GLN A 329 -129.48 -29.15 -58.67
C GLN A 329 -131.00 -29.22 -58.87
N GLU A 330 -131.78 -28.74 -57.89
CA GLU A 330 -133.24 -28.67 -58.02
C GLU A 330 -133.67 -27.70 -59.13
N TYR A 331 -133.05 -26.52 -59.23
CA TYR A 331 -133.34 -25.54 -60.26
C TYR A 331 -133.06 -26.08 -61.66
N THR A 332 -131.90 -26.72 -61.85
CA THR A 332 -131.55 -27.35 -63.13
C THR A 332 -132.51 -28.49 -63.49
N ALA A 333 -132.91 -29.31 -62.51
CA ALA A 333 -133.94 -30.34 -62.73
C ALA A 333 -135.29 -29.74 -63.13
N ILE A 334 -135.75 -28.66 -62.48
CA ILE A 334 -137.00 -27.97 -62.84
C ILE A 334 -136.91 -27.33 -64.23
N GLU A 335 -135.77 -26.72 -64.58
CA GLU A 335 -135.55 -26.17 -65.92
C GLU A 335 -135.57 -27.26 -67.00
N GLU A 336 -134.95 -28.41 -66.73
CA GLU A 336 -134.98 -29.58 -67.59
C GLU A 336 -136.40 -30.15 -67.71
N GLU A 337 -137.14 -30.29 -66.61
CA GLU A 337 -138.54 -30.73 -66.62
C GLU A 337 -139.43 -29.77 -67.44
N ARG A 338 -139.27 -28.45 -67.28
CA ARG A 338 -139.97 -27.45 -68.09
C ARG A 338 -139.60 -27.53 -69.57
N ARG A 339 -138.33 -27.83 -69.89
CA ARG A 339 -137.86 -28.04 -71.27
C ARG A 339 -138.54 -29.28 -71.87
N MET A 340 -138.57 -30.39 -71.14
CA MET A 340 -139.23 -31.64 -71.55
C MET A 340 -140.76 -31.50 -71.69
N LEU A 341 -141.41 -30.71 -70.81
CA LEU A 341 -142.84 -30.40 -70.90
C LEU A 341 -143.17 -29.59 -72.15
N LYS A 342 -142.40 -28.54 -72.44
CA LYS A 342 -142.56 -27.77 -73.69
C LYS A 342 -142.36 -28.63 -74.92
N GLU A 343 -141.35 -29.51 -74.92
CA GLU A 343 -141.10 -30.43 -76.02
C GLU A 343 -142.25 -31.42 -76.23
N LYS A 344 -142.85 -31.93 -75.15
CA LYS A 344 -144.06 -32.77 -75.20
C LYS A 344 -145.31 -32.02 -75.68
N GLU A 345 -145.50 -30.77 -75.26
CA GLU A 345 -146.59 -29.92 -75.75
C GLU A 345 -146.44 -29.65 -77.26
N GLU A 346 -145.21 -29.38 -77.72
CA GLU A 346 -144.89 -29.24 -79.14
C GLU A 346 -145.11 -30.56 -79.93
N GLU A 347 -144.76 -31.71 -79.36
CA GLU A 347 -145.06 -33.03 -79.93
C GLU A 347 -146.56 -33.30 -80.02
N ALA A 348 -147.31 -33.03 -78.95
CA ALA A 348 -148.76 -33.21 -78.91
C ALA A 348 -149.45 -32.29 -79.92
N ALA A 349 -149.04 -31.02 -80.03
CA ALA A 349 -149.54 -30.09 -81.03
C ALA A 349 -149.24 -30.59 -82.47
N ARG A 350 -148.05 -31.16 -82.71
CA ARG A 350 -147.70 -31.79 -83.99
C ARG A 350 -148.55 -33.03 -84.30
N GLU A 351 -148.89 -33.84 -83.30
CA GLU A 351 -149.79 -34.97 -83.48
C GLU A 351 -151.25 -34.55 -83.68
N GLU A 352 -151.72 -33.55 -82.95
CA GLU A 352 -153.07 -33.02 -83.05
C GLU A 352 -153.30 -32.34 -84.40
N ALA A 353 -152.28 -31.62 -84.91
CA ALA A 353 -152.25 -31.13 -86.29
C ALA A 353 -152.40 -32.29 -87.30
N ARG A 354 -151.62 -33.38 -87.14
CA ARG A 354 -151.75 -34.60 -87.97
C ARG A 354 -153.15 -35.23 -87.90
N ARG A 355 -153.75 -35.30 -86.71
CA ARG A 355 -155.11 -35.85 -86.50
C ARG A 355 -156.18 -34.97 -87.18
N ASN A 356 -156.05 -33.65 -87.07
CA ASN A 356 -156.95 -32.70 -87.72
C ASN A 356 -156.85 -32.76 -89.24
N ASP A 357 -155.65 -32.90 -89.80
CA ASP A 357 -155.44 -33.08 -91.25
C ASP A 357 -156.12 -34.36 -91.75
N ALA A 358 -155.97 -35.48 -91.03
CA ALA A 358 -156.64 -36.74 -91.33
C ALA A 358 -158.17 -36.64 -91.23
N ALA A 359 -158.70 -36.00 -90.18
CA ALA A 359 -160.12 -35.76 -90.00
C ALA A 359 -160.73 -34.91 -91.13
N THR A 360 -160.00 -33.90 -91.59
CA THR A 360 -160.40 -33.04 -92.72
C THR A 360 -160.49 -33.83 -94.03
N CYS A 361 -159.54 -34.76 -94.25
CA CYS A 361 -159.52 -35.64 -95.42
C CYS A 361 -160.73 -36.61 -95.44
N ILE A 362 -161.08 -37.19 -94.30
CA ILE A 362 -162.25 -38.08 -94.14
C ILE A 362 -163.56 -37.29 -94.34
N GLN A 363 -163.67 -36.11 -93.74
CA GLN A 363 -164.85 -35.24 -93.87
C GLN A 363 -165.07 -34.80 -95.32
N ALA A 364 -164.01 -34.50 -96.07
CA ALA A 364 -164.08 -34.16 -97.49
C ALA A 364 -164.60 -35.34 -98.33
N PHE A 365 -164.16 -36.57 -98.04
CA PHE A 365 -164.59 -37.78 -98.75
C PHE A 365 -166.07 -38.12 -98.51
N TRP A 366 -166.54 -38.01 -97.25
CA TRP A 366 -167.94 -38.26 -96.87
C TRP A 366 -168.91 -37.22 -97.44
N LYS A 367 -168.57 -35.93 -97.38
CA LYS A 367 -169.38 -34.85 -97.99
C LYS A 367 -169.51 -35.06 -99.50
N GLY A 368 -168.47 -35.57 -100.17
CA GLY A 368 -168.53 -35.94 -101.59
C GLY A 368 -169.43 -37.16 -101.89
N PHE A 369 -169.46 -38.17 -101.03
CA PHE A 369 -170.32 -39.36 -101.20
C PHE A 369 -171.82 -39.04 -101.06
N LEU A 370 -172.18 -38.23 -100.06
CA LEU A 370 -173.58 -37.89 -99.75
C LEU A 370 -174.26 -37.13 -100.91
N VAL A 371 -173.54 -36.20 -101.54
CA VAL A 371 -174.05 -35.43 -102.69
C VAL A 371 -174.29 -36.31 -103.92
N ARG A 372 -173.50 -37.37 -104.12
CA ARG A 372 -173.64 -38.30 -105.26
C ARG A 372 -174.76 -39.33 -105.09
N SER A 373 -175.16 -39.64 -103.85
CA SER A 373 -176.26 -40.54 -103.53
C SER A 373 -177.63 -39.93 -103.92
N ILE A 374 -177.85 -38.66 -103.57
CA ILE A 374 -179.14 -37.97 -103.74
C ILE A 374 -179.47 -37.71 -105.23
N TYR A 375 -178.46 -37.60 -106.10
CA TYR A 375 -178.65 -37.28 -107.52
C TYR A 375 -179.08 -38.49 -108.40
N LYS A 376 -178.99 -39.73 -107.90
CA LYS A 376 -179.28 -40.94 -108.72
C LYS A 376 -180.76 -41.35 -108.79
N ALA A 377 -181.65 -40.83 -107.94
CA ALA A 377 -183.05 -41.26 -107.89
C ALA A 377 -184.03 -40.47 -108.79
N ILE A 378 -183.64 -39.30 -109.33
CA ILE A 378 -184.57 -38.35 -109.97
C ILE A 378 -184.70 -38.48 -111.50
N LEU A 379 -183.81 -39.21 -112.20
CA LEU A 379 -183.83 -39.27 -113.66
C LEU A 379 -183.83 -40.71 -114.20
N LYS A 380 -185.02 -41.31 -114.31
CA LYS A 380 -185.59 -41.86 -115.58
C LYS A 380 -186.75 -42.86 -115.37
N LYS A 381 -187.98 -42.45 -115.73
CA LYS A 381 -188.73 -43.10 -116.83
C LYS A 381 -189.89 -42.28 -117.42
N GLY A 382 -189.65 -41.81 -118.66
CA GLY A 382 -190.62 -41.66 -119.74
C GLY A 382 -189.94 -41.11 -121.01
N LYS A 383 -189.88 -41.78 -122.17
CA LYS A 383 -190.30 -43.14 -122.59
C LYS A 383 -189.79 -43.41 -124.03
N GLY A 384 -189.18 -44.56 -124.29
CA GLY A 384 -188.75 -45.04 -125.62
C GLY A 384 -187.96 -46.34 -125.45
N LYS A 385 -188.44 -47.44 -126.05
CA LYS A 385 -188.64 -48.71 -125.31
C LYS A 385 -188.04 -49.91 -126.05
N GLY A 386 -187.08 -50.55 -125.38
CA GLY A 386 -186.60 -51.89 -125.71
C GLY A 386 -185.21 -51.91 -126.35
N LYS A 387 -184.52 -53.04 -126.32
CA LYS A 387 -184.69 -54.28 -125.54
C LYS A 387 -183.51 -55.16 -125.94
N GLY A 388 -182.93 -55.87 -124.98
CA GLY A 388 -181.89 -56.87 -125.22
C GLY A 388 -180.53 -56.37 -124.75
N LYS A 389 -179.91 -57.02 -123.77
CA LYS A 389 -180.36 -58.10 -122.88
C LYS A 389 -179.63 -57.91 -121.57
#